data_AF-A0A846G5G6-F1
#
_entry.id   AF-A0A846G5G6-F1
#
_cell.length_a   1.000
_cell.length_b   1.000
_cell.length_c   1.000
_cell.angle_alpha   90.00
_cell.angle_beta   90.00
_cell.angle_gamma   90.00
#
_symmetry.space_group_name_H-M   'P 1'
#
loop_
_entity.id
_entity.type
_entity.pdbx_description
1 polymer ?
#
loop_
_entity_poly.entity_id
_entity_poly.type
_entity_poly.pdbx_seq_one_letter_code
_entity_poly.pdbx_strand_id
1 'polypeptide(L)'
;MKTETSQQKSLPNWEELLQVAQQNTTAKWISRPGQTPATATISSYLHRLSPEEKPSVLLYRDTHAWCPFCERVWFALEEKQIPFETELIDLSNKPQWYKDMVPTALVPAAKIEGELVYESKDILLALEKKFDRFPLLPIASQEKSVALDMIENFDANGLVRSGYEFLRGKPFNSEQSTETIPEQMAAQLLNLQTTFETKLDQLEVTLGQYPGVYFMGEFSLVDIMYTPAIRRFAANLPVFRGYSLYNNDRFPRLNQWLTAINKRSAYQRVKPSPRTNNLIMHKLFGVQPIHNNKSLSVTQPQPHAEAGSDKQDYFMEAAARLSSNYQTVIADIIKNSGIKKWVSQETLPSIESAIDGHLRRLVHCLIEGSIPLFSDKPVDSKTDQQNEGKEELAADAAVGAIALAFLRNRVCVPRDMSAGAAVALETTIDAMLSSIY
;
A
#
# COMPACT_ATOMS: atom_id res chain seq x y z
N MET A 1 49.57 20.99 10.88
CA MET A 1 48.14 20.65 10.77
C MET A 1 48.05 19.23 10.27
N LYS A 2 47.60 18.32 11.12
CA LYS A 2 47.45 16.90 10.77
C LYS A 2 46.30 16.77 9.78
N THR A 3 46.58 16.09 8.67
CA THR A 3 45.62 15.55 7.72
C THR A 3 44.68 14.59 8.45
N GLU A 4 43.42 14.96 8.60
CA GLU A 4 42.38 14.01 8.99
C GLU A 4 42.24 12.97 7.89
N THR A 5 42.72 11.79 8.21
CA THR A 5 42.49 10.56 7.46
C THR A 5 40.98 10.35 7.47
N SER A 6 40.33 10.38 6.31
CA SER A 6 38.93 9.94 6.16
C SER A 6 38.83 8.49 6.61
N GLN A 7 38.56 8.29 7.91
CA GLN A 7 38.16 6.99 8.43
C GLN A 7 36.81 6.71 7.79
N GLN A 8 36.78 5.70 6.94
CA GLN A 8 35.57 5.16 6.36
C GLN A 8 34.68 4.69 7.53
N LYS A 9 33.77 5.56 7.97
CA LYS A 9 32.91 5.31 9.14
C LYS A 9 32.14 4.02 8.87
N SER A 10 32.24 3.06 9.79
CA SER A 10 31.53 1.79 9.66
C SER A 10 30.03 2.05 9.53
N LEU A 11 29.35 1.29 8.65
CA LEU A 11 27.91 1.40 8.48
C LEU A 11 27.19 1.16 9.82
N PRO A 12 26.25 2.02 10.25
CA PRO A 12 25.54 1.84 11.50
C PRO A 12 24.85 0.47 11.59
N ASN A 13 24.63 0.01 12.82
CA ASN A 13 23.88 -1.22 13.08
C ASN A 13 22.35 -0.97 13.06
N TRP A 14 21.54 -2.02 13.08
CA TRP A 14 20.07 -1.91 13.00
C TRP A 14 19.44 -1.13 14.17
N GLU A 15 20.00 -1.22 15.37
CA GLU A 15 19.49 -0.51 16.56
C GLU A 15 19.73 0.99 16.44
N GLU A 16 20.93 1.39 16.00
CA GLU A 16 21.28 2.79 15.73
C GLU A 16 20.40 3.38 14.62
N LEU A 17 20.25 2.65 13.50
CA LEU A 17 19.42 3.07 12.38
C LEU A 17 17.94 3.22 12.79
N LEU A 18 17.43 2.25 13.54
CA LEU A 18 16.07 2.30 14.07
C LEU A 18 15.91 3.51 14.99
N GLN A 19 16.80 3.69 15.97
CA GLN A 19 16.71 4.80 16.92
C GLN A 19 16.64 6.17 16.23
N VAL A 20 17.52 6.42 15.25
CA VAL A 20 17.51 7.67 14.48
C VAL A 20 16.20 7.84 13.71
N ALA A 21 15.78 6.83 12.96
CA ALA A 21 14.56 6.91 12.17
C ALA A 21 13.31 7.12 13.05
N GLN A 22 13.22 6.42 14.18
CA GLN A 22 12.09 6.52 15.11
C GLN A 22 11.97 7.89 15.80
N GLN A 23 13.11 8.53 16.11
CA GLN A 23 13.12 9.87 16.72
C GLN A 23 12.70 10.96 15.74
N ASN A 24 12.85 10.71 14.44
CA ASN A 24 12.62 11.70 13.38
C ASN A 24 11.37 11.42 12.55
N THR A 25 10.47 10.53 13.00
CA THR A 25 9.17 10.31 12.37
C THR A 25 7.99 10.57 13.31
N THR A 26 6.91 11.11 12.74
CA THR A 26 5.62 11.30 13.40
C THR A 26 4.82 10.00 13.44
N ALA A 27 5.10 9.06 12.54
CA ALA A 27 4.43 7.76 12.48
C ALA A 27 4.62 6.99 13.80
N LYS A 28 3.53 6.45 14.33
CA LYS A 28 3.52 5.66 15.58
C LYS A 28 3.07 4.23 15.29
N TRP A 29 3.74 3.27 15.89
CA TRP A 29 3.41 1.85 15.79
C TRP A 29 3.62 1.15 17.14
N ILE A 30 2.93 0.03 17.31
CA ILE A 30 3.18 -0.91 18.40
C ILE A 30 4.09 -2.04 17.93
N SER A 31 4.98 -2.48 18.81
CA SER A 31 5.71 -3.73 18.64
C SER A 31 4.77 -4.92 18.86
N ARG A 32 4.93 -5.96 18.04
CA ARG A 32 4.16 -7.21 18.09
C ARG A 32 5.13 -8.39 18.13
N PRO A 33 5.78 -8.64 19.29
CA PRO A 33 6.78 -9.70 19.41
C PRO A 33 6.22 -11.07 19.00
N GLY A 34 6.95 -11.81 18.18
CA GLY A 34 6.53 -13.14 17.70
C GLY A 34 5.40 -13.15 16.67
N GLN A 35 4.93 -11.98 16.22
CA GLN A 35 3.90 -11.86 15.18
C GLN A 35 4.50 -11.32 13.87
N THR A 36 3.79 -11.53 12.75
CA THR A 36 4.19 -10.99 11.45
C THR A 36 3.04 -10.20 10.82
N PRO A 37 3.19 -8.89 10.54
CA PRO A 37 4.38 -8.07 10.81
C PRO A 37 4.67 -7.89 12.30
N ALA A 38 5.94 -7.65 12.61
CA ALA A 38 6.44 -7.43 13.97
C ALA A 38 6.03 -6.04 14.52
N THR A 39 5.38 -5.22 13.70
CA THR A 39 4.83 -3.94 14.08
C THR A 39 3.48 -3.69 13.41
N ALA A 40 2.57 -3.01 14.08
CA ALA A 40 1.30 -2.53 13.51
C ALA A 40 1.13 -1.03 13.78
N THR A 41 0.50 -0.35 12.83
CA THR A 41 0.11 1.05 12.97
C THR A 41 -0.78 1.26 14.21
N ILE A 42 -0.53 2.35 14.93
CA ILE A 42 -1.36 2.76 16.07
C ILE A 42 -2.51 3.63 15.55
N SER A 43 -3.70 3.47 16.13
CA SER A 43 -4.79 4.41 15.90
C SER A 43 -4.34 5.82 16.22
N SER A 44 -4.56 6.71 15.27
CA SER A 44 -4.09 8.09 15.36
C SER A 44 -4.69 8.88 16.50
N TYR A 45 -5.78 8.37 17.07
CA TYR A 45 -6.53 8.98 18.16
C TYR A 45 -6.37 8.25 19.49
N LEU A 46 -5.46 7.26 19.58
CA LEU A 46 -5.19 6.54 20.83
C LEU A 46 -4.79 7.48 21.98
N HIS A 47 -4.09 8.58 21.67
CA HIS A 47 -3.70 9.63 22.62
C HIS A 47 -4.87 10.34 23.32
N ARG A 48 -6.11 10.13 22.87
CA ARG A 48 -7.32 10.68 23.51
C ARG A 48 -7.80 9.86 24.69
N LEU A 49 -7.36 8.62 24.80
CA LEU A 49 -7.68 7.76 25.93
C LEU A 49 -6.71 8.04 27.06
N SER A 50 -7.18 7.84 28.29
CA SER A 50 -6.27 7.77 29.44
C SER A 50 -5.38 6.51 29.34
N PRO A 51 -4.18 6.49 29.96
CA PRO A 51 -3.26 5.34 29.87
C PRO A 51 -3.88 4.00 30.30
N GLU A 52 -4.86 4.02 31.20
CA GLU A 52 -5.56 2.85 31.72
C GLU A 52 -6.79 2.44 30.88
N GLU A 53 -7.23 3.31 29.97
CA GLU A 53 -8.44 3.11 29.16
C GLU A 53 -8.12 2.36 27.87
N LYS A 54 -8.91 1.32 27.59
CA LYS A 54 -8.79 0.54 26.37
C LYS A 54 -9.71 1.08 25.29
N PRO A 55 -9.29 1.07 24.01
CA PRO A 55 -10.18 1.44 22.91
C PRO A 55 -11.46 0.59 22.88
N SER A 56 -12.60 1.26 22.66
CA SER A 56 -13.90 0.60 22.52
C SER A 56 -14.04 -0.21 21.23
N VAL A 57 -13.09 -0.10 20.30
CA VAL A 57 -13.11 -0.83 19.02
C VAL A 57 -11.82 -1.62 18.86
N LEU A 58 -11.96 -2.92 18.58
CA LEU A 58 -10.87 -3.78 18.09
C LEU A 58 -11.18 -4.20 16.64
N LEU A 59 -10.35 -3.77 15.70
CA LEU A 59 -10.47 -4.08 14.27
C LEU A 59 -9.62 -5.29 13.90
N TYR A 60 -10.25 -6.33 13.36
CA TYR A 60 -9.56 -7.44 12.70
C TYR A 60 -9.43 -7.12 11.20
N ARG A 61 -8.20 -6.89 10.73
CA ARG A 61 -7.91 -6.53 9.33
C ARG A 61 -6.73 -7.28 8.75
N ASP A 62 -6.52 -7.16 7.45
CA ASP A 62 -5.44 -7.85 6.75
C ASP A 62 -4.04 -7.32 7.14
N THR A 63 -3.06 -8.23 7.19
CA THR A 63 -1.66 -7.93 7.57
C THR A 63 -0.92 -6.98 6.63
N HIS A 64 -1.46 -6.67 5.46
CA HIS A 64 -0.75 -5.99 4.37
C HIS A 64 -1.39 -4.64 3.98
N ALA A 65 -2.50 -4.23 4.60
CA ALA A 65 -3.17 -2.96 4.35
C ALA A 65 -3.70 -2.77 2.92
N TRP A 66 -4.10 -3.83 2.23
CA TRP A 66 -4.62 -3.71 0.85
C TRP A 66 -6.06 -4.14 0.68
N CYS A 67 -6.69 -4.78 1.66
CA CYS A 67 -8.07 -5.22 1.55
C CYS A 67 -8.99 -4.00 1.41
N PRO A 68 -9.73 -3.84 0.29
CA PRO A 68 -10.62 -2.69 0.10
C PRO A 68 -11.75 -2.65 1.14
N PHE A 69 -12.16 -3.79 1.68
CA PHE A 69 -13.20 -3.86 2.71
C PHE A 69 -12.67 -3.41 4.07
N CYS A 70 -11.41 -3.75 4.41
CA CYS A 70 -10.76 -3.24 5.63
C CYS A 70 -10.49 -1.74 5.54
N GLU A 71 -10.12 -1.25 4.34
CA GLU A 71 -9.93 0.18 4.08
C GLU A 71 -11.19 0.99 4.40
N ARG A 72 -12.40 0.49 4.08
CA ARG A 72 -13.66 1.18 4.43
C ARG A 72 -13.76 1.44 5.94
N VAL A 73 -13.58 0.40 6.73
CA VAL A 73 -13.74 0.47 8.19
C VAL A 73 -12.64 1.32 8.81
N TRP A 74 -11.39 1.14 8.38
CA TRP A 74 -10.28 1.95 8.86
C TRP A 74 -10.46 3.43 8.49
N PHE A 75 -10.91 3.73 7.28
CA PHE A 75 -11.19 5.09 6.84
C PHE A 75 -12.26 5.74 7.72
N ALA A 76 -13.36 5.02 8.00
CA ALA A 76 -14.42 5.53 8.86
C ALA A 76 -13.97 5.75 10.32
N LEU A 77 -13.14 4.85 10.88
CA LEU A 77 -12.60 5.02 12.23
C LEU A 77 -11.72 6.28 12.33
N GLU A 78 -10.89 6.54 11.31
CA GLU A 78 -10.06 7.74 11.24
C GLU A 78 -10.90 9.02 11.05
N GLU A 79 -11.91 8.99 10.18
CA GLU A 79 -12.82 10.13 9.95
C GLU A 79 -13.67 10.48 11.19
N LYS A 80 -14.22 9.45 11.84
CA LYS A 80 -14.97 9.60 13.09
C LYS A 80 -14.06 9.85 14.29
N GLN A 81 -12.74 9.78 14.08
CA GLN A 81 -11.71 9.97 15.09
C GLN A 81 -11.89 9.08 16.33
N ILE A 82 -12.32 7.84 16.07
CA ILE A 82 -12.55 6.80 17.08
C ILE A 82 -11.20 6.15 17.38
N PRO A 83 -10.74 6.12 18.65
CA PRO A 83 -9.58 5.32 19.04
C PRO A 83 -9.89 3.82 18.85
N PHE A 84 -8.97 3.05 18.28
CA PHE A 84 -9.14 1.61 18.05
C PHE A 84 -7.83 0.83 18.20
N GLU A 85 -7.95 -0.46 18.53
CA GLU A 85 -6.86 -1.43 18.43
C GLU A 85 -7.00 -2.24 17.13
N THR A 86 -5.91 -2.86 16.69
CA THR A 86 -5.91 -3.72 15.49
C THR A 86 -5.32 -5.08 15.78
N GLU A 87 -6.01 -6.12 15.33
CA GLU A 87 -5.46 -7.48 15.21
C GLU A 87 -5.29 -7.82 13.72
N LEU A 88 -4.10 -8.30 13.34
CA LEU A 88 -3.76 -8.54 11.94
C LEU A 88 -3.96 -10.01 11.57
N ILE A 89 -4.77 -10.25 10.55
CA ILE A 89 -5.14 -11.58 10.03
C ILE A 89 -4.38 -11.86 8.73
N ASP A 90 -3.58 -12.92 8.72
CA ASP A 90 -2.95 -13.40 7.49
C ASP A 90 -4.02 -14.03 6.58
N LEU A 91 -4.28 -13.41 5.43
CA LEU A 91 -5.32 -13.86 4.51
C LEU A 91 -5.00 -15.20 3.86
N SER A 92 -3.72 -15.55 3.72
CA SER A 92 -3.25 -16.81 3.13
C SER A 92 -3.23 -17.95 4.15
N ASN A 93 -3.09 -17.64 5.44
CA ASN A 93 -3.08 -18.62 6.52
C ASN A 93 -3.85 -18.11 7.74
N LYS A 94 -5.18 -18.04 7.62
CA LYS A 94 -6.04 -17.51 8.68
C LYS A 94 -6.01 -18.42 9.91
N PRO A 95 -5.76 -17.88 11.12
CA PRO A 95 -5.67 -18.69 12.32
C PRO A 95 -7.02 -19.32 12.67
N GLN A 96 -7.00 -20.49 13.32
CA GLN A 96 -8.22 -21.25 13.62
C GLN A 96 -9.19 -20.46 14.52
N TRP A 97 -8.67 -19.83 15.58
CA TRP A 97 -9.48 -19.01 16.49
C TRP A 97 -10.27 -17.90 15.76
N TYR A 98 -9.74 -17.35 14.66
CA TYR A 98 -10.44 -16.31 13.90
C TYR A 98 -11.58 -16.90 13.09
N LYS A 99 -11.36 -18.07 12.47
CA LYS A 99 -12.39 -18.80 11.73
C LYS A 99 -13.51 -19.30 12.63
N ASP A 100 -13.18 -19.66 13.87
CA ASP A 100 -14.17 -20.06 14.88
C ASP A 100 -15.01 -18.86 15.36
N MET A 101 -14.41 -17.66 15.40
CA MET A 101 -15.08 -16.42 15.81
C MET A 101 -15.94 -15.81 14.69
N VAL A 102 -15.46 -15.80 13.44
CA VAL A 102 -16.10 -15.15 12.29
C VAL A 102 -16.56 -16.22 11.29
N PRO A 103 -17.87 -16.52 11.20
CA PRO A 103 -18.38 -17.62 10.37
C PRO A 103 -17.98 -17.56 8.89
N THR A 104 -17.86 -16.35 8.34
CA THR A 104 -17.45 -16.15 6.94
C THR A 104 -15.94 -16.36 6.73
N ALA A 105 -15.16 -16.36 7.81
CA ALA A 105 -13.69 -16.30 7.81
C ALA A 105 -13.12 -15.12 7.00
N LEU A 106 -13.93 -14.12 6.64
CA LEU A 106 -13.52 -12.94 5.89
C LEU A 106 -13.10 -11.81 6.85
N VAL A 107 -12.37 -10.84 6.31
CA VAL A 107 -12.08 -9.55 6.98
C VAL A 107 -12.77 -8.43 6.19
N PRO A 108 -13.13 -7.30 6.83
CA PRO A 108 -12.94 -6.99 8.23
C PRO A 108 -13.97 -7.67 9.15
N ALA A 109 -13.57 -7.83 10.41
CA ALA A 109 -14.46 -7.99 11.55
C ALA A 109 -14.07 -6.96 12.62
N ALA A 110 -14.98 -6.60 13.51
CA ALA A 110 -14.70 -5.68 14.60
C ALA A 110 -15.42 -6.12 15.88
N LYS A 111 -14.77 -5.92 17.04
CA LYS A 111 -15.48 -5.87 18.32
C LYS A 111 -15.75 -4.42 18.65
N ILE A 112 -17.02 -4.05 18.77
CA ILE A 112 -17.47 -2.70 19.13
C ILE A 112 -18.11 -2.80 20.52
N GLU A 113 -17.42 -2.29 21.53
CA GLU A 113 -17.76 -2.47 22.95
C GLU A 113 -17.98 -3.94 23.34
N GLY A 114 -17.15 -4.83 22.80
CA GLY A 114 -17.21 -6.27 23.06
C GLY A 114 -18.14 -7.04 22.10
N GLU A 115 -19.07 -6.37 21.44
CA GLU A 115 -19.99 -7.00 20.48
C GLU A 115 -19.29 -7.25 19.13
N LEU A 116 -19.32 -8.49 18.64
CA LEU A 116 -18.72 -8.86 17.36
C LEU A 116 -19.64 -8.46 16.20
N VAL A 117 -19.10 -7.67 15.27
CA VAL A 117 -19.73 -7.31 13.99
C VAL A 117 -18.77 -7.66 12.86
N TYR A 118 -19.26 -8.30 11.81
CA TYR A 118 -18.49 -8.61 10.59
C TYR A 118 -19.28 -8.17 9.36
N GLU A 119 -18.63 -8.16 8.20
CA GLU A 119 -19.04 -7.43 6.98
C GLU A 119 -18.78 -5.92 7.05
N SER A 120 -18.07 -5.40 6.05
CA SER A 120 -17.66 -3.98 6.07
C SER A 120 -18.84 -3.00 6.15
N LYS A 121 -19.96 -3.28 5.47
CA LYS A 121 -21.17 -2.43 5.51
C LYS A 121 -21.77 -2.39 6.91
N ASP A 122 -21.93 -3.55 7.53
CA ASP A 122 -22.56 -3.69 8.84
C ASP A 122 -21.70 -3.06 9.94
N ILE A 123 -20.38 -3.20 9.84
CA ILE A 123 -19.45 -2.51 10.75
C ILE A 123 -19.58 -0.99 10.62
N LEU A 124 -19.63 -0.44 9.40
CA LEU A 124 -19.80 1.00 9.20
C LEU A 124 -21.09 1.52 9.85
N LEU A 125 -22.21 0.82 9.64
CA LEU A 125 -23.51 1.18 10.22
C LEU A 125 -23.53 1.01 11.74
N ALA A 126 -22.87 -0.01 12.28
CA ALA A 126 -22.73 -0.22 13.72
C ALA A 126 -21.90 0.90 14.37
N LEU A 127 -20.78 1.30 13.75
CA LEU A 127 -19.97 2.43 14.21
C LEU A 127 -20.78 3.74 14.19
N GLU A 128 -21.54 3.99 13.12
CA GLU A 128 -22.36 5.19 13.01
C GLU A 128 -23.48 5.23 14.04
N LYS A 129 -24.13 4.08 14.31
CA LYS A 129 -25.17 3.98 15.35
C LYS A 129 -24.60 4.17 16.76
N LYS A 130 -23.34 3.76 16.99
CA LYS A 130 -22.75 3.70 18.32
C LYS A 130 -22.02 4.98 18.72
N PHE A 131 -21.42 5.67 17.76
CA PHE A 131 -20.58 6.85 17.99
C PHE A 131 -21.16 8.07 17.28
N ASP A 132 -21.80 8.96 18.05
CA ASP A 132 -22.46 10.17 17.53
C ASP A 132 -21.48 11.29 17.13
N ARG A 133 -20.18 11.14 17.46
CA ARG A 133 -19.16 12.12 17.12
C ARG A 133 -18.82 12.03 15.63
N PHE A 134 -18.81 13.19 14.94
CA PHE A 134 -18.58 13.32 13.50
C PHE A 134 -19.46 12.33 12.71
N PRO A 135 -20.77 12.56 12.64
CA PRO A 135 -21.68 11.67 11.92
C PRO A 135 -21.27 11.60 10.45
N LEU A 136 -21.33 10.40 9.88
CA LEU A 136 -21.06 10.12 8.46
C LEU A 136 -22.34 9.74 7.71
N LEU A 137 -23.49 9.80 8.35
CA LEU A 137 -24.78 9.85 7.68
C LEU A 137 -25.39 11.25 7.74
N PRO A 138 -26.10 11.68 6.69
CA PRO A 138 -26.83 12.94 6.69
C PRO A 138 -27.81 13.05 7.87
N ILE A 139 -27.96 14.27 8.40
CA ILE A 139 -28.91 14.55 9.49
C ILE A 139 -30.36 14.56 8.97
N ALA A 140 -30.58 15.10 7.77
CA ALA A 140 -31.90 15.19 7.16
C ALA A 140 -32.44 13.80 6.80
N SER A 141 -33.62 13.44 7.30
CA SER A 141 -34.18 12.09 7.18
C SER A 141 -34.29 11.59 5.74
N GLN A 142 -34.66 12.45 4.80
CA GLN A 142 -34.80 12.07 3.39
C GLN A 142 -33.44 11.73 2.77
N GLU A 143 -32.44 12.60 2.95
CA GLU A 143 -31.08 12.40 2.45
C GLU A 143 -30.42 11.19 3.12
N LYS A 144 -30.65 11.00 4.42
CA LYS A 144 -30.21 9.81 5.16
C LYS A 144 -30.78 8.52 4.57
N SER A 145 -32.07 8.52 4.20
CA SER A 145 -32.69 7.36 3.57
C SER A 145 -32.07 7.03 2.21
N VAL A 146 -31.74 8.05 1.41
CA VAL A 146 -31.04 7.87 0.13
C VAL A 146 -29.63 7.31 0.37
N ALA A 147 -28.88 7.86 1.31
CA ALA A 147 -27.55 7.37 1.66
C ALA A 147 -27.57 5.90 2.08
N LEU A 148 -28.53 5.50 2.91
CA LEU A 148 -28.69 4.10 3.35
C LEU A 148 -29.03 3.17 2.19
N ASP A 149 -29.94 3.57 1.29
CA ASP A 149 -30.28 2.79 0.10
C ASP A 149 -29.07 2.60 -0.83
N MET A 150 -28.26 3.65 -1.01
CA MET A 150 -27.03 3.57 -1.80
C MET A 150 -25.98 2.64 -1.20
N ILE A 151 -25.85 2.61 0.14
CA ILE A 151 -24.94 1.70 0.84
C ILE A 151 -25.40 0.26 0.67
N GLU A 152 -26.70 0.01 0.84
CA GLU A 152 -27.29 -1.33 0.72
C GLU A 152 -27.12 -1.87 -0.71
N ASN A 153 -27.46 -1.06 -1.70
CA ASN A 153 -27.45 -1.42 -3.12
C ASN A 153 -26.10 -1.23 -3.81
N PHE A 154 -25.03 -0.91 -3.07
CA PHE A 154 -23.71 -0.62 -3.64
C PHE A 154 -23.20 -1.75 -4.55
N ASP A 155 -23.29 -3.01 -4.12
CA ASP A 155 -22.77 -4.13 -4.91
C ASP A 155 -23.63 -4.42 -6.15
N ALA A 156 -24.93 -4.10 -6.09
CA ALA A 156 -25.89 -4.32 -7.17
C ALA A 156 -25.80 -3.27 -8.29
N ASN A 157 -25.19 -2.11 -8.05
CA ASN A 157 -25.12 -1.04 -9.06
C ASN A 157 -24.24 -1.41 -10.28
N GLY A 158 -23.39 -2.42 -10.17
CA GLY A 158 -22.56 -2.96 -11.25
C GLY A 158 -21.29 -2.16 -11.60
N LEU A 159 -21.01 -1.02 -10.97
CA LEU A 159 -19.83 -0.18 -11.23
C LEU A 159 -18.52 -0.93 -10.94
N VAL A 160 -18.43 -1.54 -9.75
CA VAL A 160 -17.22 -2.27 -9.35
C VAL A 160 -17.00 -3.49 -10.24
N ARG A 161 -18.08 -4.20 -10.57
CA ARG A 161 -18.03 -5.36 -11.45
C ARG A 161 -17.51 -4.96 -12.84
N SER A 162 -18.12 -3.98 -13.50
CA SER A 162 -17.74 -3.58 -14.85
C SER A 162 -16.31 -3.03 -14.90
N GLY A 163 -15.88 -2.27 -13.87
CA GLY A 163 -14.52 -1.76 -13.78
C GLY A 163 -13.47 -2.87 -13.70
N TYR A 164 -13.70 -3.92 -12.89
CA TYR A 164 -12.80 -5.07 -12.84
C TYR A 164 -12.86 -5.94 -14.09
N GLU A 165 -14.02 -6.11 -14.72
CA GLU A 165 -14.12 -6.83 -16.00
C GLU A 165 -13.33 -6.11 -17.11
N PHE A 166 -13.44 -4.77 -17.19
CA PHE A 166 -12.62 -3.96 -18.09
C PHE A 166 -11.12 -4.05 -17.77
N LEU A 167 -10.74 -3.88 -16.49
CA LEU A 167 -9.35 -4.00 -16.03
C LEU A 167 -8.76 -5.38 -16.36
N ARG A 168 -9.54 -6.45 -16.25
CA ARG A 168 -9.14 -7.83 -16.58
C ARG A 168 -9.19 -8.10 -18.08
N GLY A 169 -9.98 -7.34 -18.83
CA GLY A 169 -10.22 -7.53 -20.26
C GLY A 169 -11.15 -8.69 -20.57
N LYS A 170 -11.87 -9.19 -19.55
CA LYS A 170 -12.82 -10.30 -19.69
C LYS A 170 -13.91 -10.31 -18.61
N PRO A 171 -15.12 -10.78 -18.91
CA PRO A 171 -16.18 -10.97 -17.92
C PRO A 171 -15.76 -11.92 -16.79
N PHE A 172 -16.33 -11.78 -15.59
CA PHE A 172 -16.06 -12.72 -14.47
C PHE A 172 -16.46 -14.17 -14.78
N ASN A 173 -17.53 -14.36 -15.56
CA ASN A 173 -18.07 -15.68 -15.87
C ASN A 173 -17.54 -16.27 -17.19
N SER A 174 -16.47 -15.70 -17.74
CA SER A 174 -15.84 -16.24 -18.96
C SER A 174 -14.95 -17.43 -18.60
N GLU A 175 -15.17 -18.58 -19.25
CA GLU A 175 -14.22 -19.69 -19.22
C GLU A 175 -12.91 -19.27 -19.90
N GLN A 176 -11.80 -19.93 -19.56
CA GLN A 176 -10.55 -19.77 -20.31
C GLN A 176 -10.73 -20.37 -21.71
N SER A 177 -11.22 -19.57 -22.65
CA SER A 177 -11.28 -19.98 -24.05
C SER A 177 -9.87 -20.01 -24.65
N THR A 178 -9.54 -21.14 -25.26
CA THR A 178 -8.39 -21.29 -26.16
C THR A 178 -8.64 -20.50 -27.44
N GLU A 179 -7.61 -19.76 -27.88
CA GLU A 179 -7.50 -19.11 -29.19
C GLU A 179 -8.65 -18.16 -29.59
N THR A 180 -8.69 -17.00 -28.95
CA THR A 180 -9.49 -15.86 -29.44
C THR A 180 -8.66 -15.05 -30.42
N ILE A 181 -9.16 -14.78 -31.63
CA ILE A 181 -8.42 -13.97 -32.62
C ILE A 181 -8.31 -12.51 -32.15
N PRO A 182 -7.23 -11.77 -32.53
CA PRO A 182 -6.96 -10.41 -32.02
C PRO A 182 -8.12 -9.42 -32.18
N GLU A 183 -8.86 -9.48 -33.28
CA GLU A 183 -10.01 -8.61 -33.55
C GLU A 183 -11.15 -8.82 -32.56
N GLN A 184 -11.47 -10.07 -32.21
CA GLN A 184 -12.48 -10.39 -31.21
C GLN A 184 -12.06 -9.94 -29.82
N MET A 185 -10.77 -10.06 -29.48
CA MET A 185 -10.24 -9.55 -28.22
C MET A 185 -10.36 -8.02 -28.13
N ALA A 186 -10.06 -7.31 -29.22
CA ALA A 186 -10.20 -5.85 -29.29
C ALA A 186 -11.67 -5.42 -29.18
N ALA A 187 -12.58 -6.08 -29.90
CA ALA A 187 -14.02 -5.81 -29.81
C ALA A 187 -14.59 -6.08 -28.41
N GLN A 188 -14.16 -7.18 -27.76
CA GLN A 188 -14.52 -7.49 -26.38
C GLN A 188 -14.03 -6.41 -25.42
N LEU A 189 -12.77 -5.99 -25.55
CA LEU A 189 -12.20 -4.97 -24.68
C LEU A 189 -12.95 -3.63 -24.83
N LEU A 190 -13.28 -3.24 -26.06
CA LEU A 190 -14.09 -2.06 -26.34
C LEU A 190 -15.48 -2.15 -25.70
N ASN A 191 -16.15 -3.30 -25.81
CA ASN A 191 -17.46 -3.50 -25.18
C ASN A 191 -17.39 -3.41 -23.64
N LEU A 192 -16.35 -3.99 -23.04
CA LEU A 192 -16.12 -3.89 -21.59
C LEU A 192 -15.84 -2.44 -21.16
N GLN A 193 -15.05 -1.69 -21.96
CA GLN A 193 -14.83 -0.27 -21.73
C GLN A 193 -16.15 0.51 -21.79
N THR A 194 -16.95 0.35 -22.86
CA THR A 194 -18.25 1.03 -23.01
C THR A 194 -19.19 0.71 -21.86
N THR A 195 -19.21 -0.54 -21.39
CA THR A 195 -20.02 -0.96 -20.24
C THR A 195 -19.57 -0.25 -18.96
N PHE A 196 -18.26 -0.17 -18.71
CA PHE A 196 -17.73 0.55 -17.57
C PHE A 196 -18.00 2.05 -17.66
N GLU A 197 -17.79 2.66 -18.82
CA GLU A 197 -18.09 4.07 -19.08
C GLU A 197 -19.56 4.42 -18.87
N THR A 198 -20.49 3.53 -19.27
CA THR A 198 -21.92 3.70 -18.99
C THR A 198 -22.19 3.74 -17.48
N LYS A 199 -21.46 2.94 -16.68
CA LYS A 199 -21.55 2.99 -15.22
C LYS A 199 -20.91 4.25 -14.63
N LEU A 200 -19.87 4.78 -15.27
CA LEU A 200 -19.29 6.07 -14.90
C LEU A 200 -20.23 7.25 -15.24
N ASP A 201 -20.96 7.19 -16.36
CA ASP A 201 -21.97 8.21 -16.68
C ASP A 201 -23.10 8.21 -15.63
N GLN A 202 -23.55 7.03 -15.20
CA GLN A 202 -24.54 6.89 -14.11
C GLN A 202 -24.00 7.46 -12.79
N LEU A 203 -22.72 7.19 -12.49
CA LEU A 203 -22.04 7.72 -11.32
C LEU A 203 -21.92 9.25 -11.37
N GLU A 204 -21.60 9.82 -12.53
CA GLU A 204 -21.49 11.26 -12.75
C GLU A 204 -22.83 11.97 -12.50
N VAL A 205 -23.94 11.39 -12.96
CA VAL A 205 -25.30 11.88 -12.63
C VAL A 205 -25.56 11.81 -11.13
N THR A 206 -25.17 10.70 -10.48
CA THR A 206 -25.35 10.50 -9.03
C THR A 206 -24.58 11.54 -8.21
N LEU A 207 -23.32 11.81 -8.55
CA LEU A 207 -22.49 12.87 -7.95
C LEU A 207 -23.05 14.28 -8.18
N GLY A 208 -24.02 14.46 -9.09
CA GLY A 208 -24.68 15.73 -9.36
C GLY A 208 -25.99 15.95 -8.60
N GLN A 209 -26.45 14.98 -7.80
CA GLN A 209 -27.77 15.05 -7.13
C GLN A 209 -27.80 16.02 -5.96
N TYR A 210 -26.68 16.21 -5.28
CA TYR A 210 -26.55 17.08 -4.11
C TYR A 210 -25.53 18.20 -4.38
N PRO A 211 -25.66 19.37 -3.71
CA PRO A 211 -24.68 20.43 -3.83
C PRO A 211 -23.33 19.97 -3.22
N GLY A 212 -22.22 20.33 -3.87
CA GLY A 212 -20.88 19.99 -3.40
C GLY A 212 -20.15 19.01 -4.31
N VAL A 213 -19.16 18.32 -3.74
CA VAL A 213 -18.24 17.39 -4.45
C VAL A 213 -18.42 15.93 -4.04
N TYR A 214 -19.28 15.66 -3.06
CA TYR A 214 -19.52 14.34 -2.48
C TYR A 214 -20.84 13.75 -2.99
N PHE A 215 -21.10 12.48 -2.66
CA PHE A 215 -22.37 11.84 -3.04
C PHE A 215 -23.58 12.46 -2.36
N MET A 216 -23.40 12.93 -1.13
CA MET A 216 -24.40 13.64 -0.33
C MET A 216 -23.98 15.12 -0.24
N GLY A 217 -24.76 15.96 0.45
CA GLY A 217 -24.41 17.37 0.67
C GLY A 217 -23.09 17.56 1.42
N GLU A 218 -22.69 16.57 2.21
CA GLU A 218 -21.39 16.49 2.89
C GLU A 218 -20.76 15.11 2.70
N PHE A 219 -19.48 14.96 3.08
CA PHE A 219 -18.79 13.67 3.03
C PHE A 219 -19.48 12.65 3.94
N SER A 220 -19.71 11.44 3.44
CA SER A 220 -20.55 10.44 4.09
C SER A 220 -20.00 9.01 3.99
N LEU A 221 -20.69 8.07 4.64
CA LEU A 221 -20.43 6.63 4.48
C LEU A 221 -20.57 6.18 3.01
N VAL A 222 -21.38 6.86 2.20
CA VAL A 222 -21.50 6.57 0.77
C VAL A 222 -20.15 6.82 0.07
N ASP A 223 -19.50 7.95 0.34
CA ASP A 223 -18.16 8.23 -0.20
C ASP A 223 -17.13 7.16 0.21
N ILE A 224 -17.18 6.72 1.47
CA ILE A 224 -16.32 5.65 1.99
C ILE A 224 -16.58 4.31 1.26
N MET A 225 -17.84 3.99 0.96
CA MET A 225 -18.19 2.76 0.24
C MET A 225 -17.58 2.69 -1.17
N TYR A 226 -17.62 3.81 -1.89
CA TYR A 226 -17.10 3.93 -3.26
C TYR A 226 -15.58 4.14 -3.34
N THR A 227 -14.98 4.77 -2.32
CA THR A 227 -13.55 5.15 -2.30
C THR A 227 -12.60 4.01 -2.69
N PRO A 228 -12.62 2.83 -2.03
CA PRO A 228 -11.63 1.79 -2.31
C PRO A 228 -11.62 1.31 -3.77
N ALA A 229 -12.80 1.13 -4.38
CA ALA A 229 -12.91 0.61 -5.74
C ALA A 229 -12.48 1.65 -6.78
N ILE A 230 -13.03 2.87 -6.72
CA ILE A 230 -12.73 3.91 -7.71
C ILE A 230 -11.25 4.32 -7.62
N ARG A 231 -10.68 4.42 -6.41
CA ARG A 231 -9.25 4.76 -6.23
C ARG A 231 -8.32 3.68 -6.80
N ARG A 232 -8.69 2.41 -6.68
CA ARG A 232 -7.96 1.30 -7.34
C ARG A 232 -8.06 1.41 -8.86
N PHE A 233 -9.24 1.64 -9.42
CA PHE A 233 -9.39 1.88 -10.86
C PHE A 233 -8.55 3.06 -11.34
N ALA A 234 -8.54 4.17 -10.61
CA ALA A 234 -7.72 5.34 -10.92
C ALA A 234 -6.21 5.05 -10.87
N ALA A 235 -5.76 4.10 -10.05
CA ALA A 235 -4.36 3.67 -9.99
C ALA A 235 -4.00 2.63 -11.07
N ASN A 236 -4.94 1.72 -11.37
CA ASN A 236 -4.68 0.53 -12.18
C ASN A 236 -4.95 0.74 -13.67
N LEU A 237 -6.05 1.39 -14.03
CA LEU A 237 -6.46 1.55 -15.43
C LEU A 237 -5.44 2.30 -16.30
N PRO A 238 -4.71 3.34 -15.81
CA PRO A 238 -3.66 3.95 -16.60
C PRO A 238 -2.55 2.97 -16.98
N VAL A 239 -2.17 2.07 -16.07
CA VAL A 239 -1.08 1.10 -16.26
C VAL A 239 -1.49 -0.05 -17.17
N PHE A 240 -2.68 -0.60 -16.95
CA PHE A 240 -3.09 -1.84 -17.60
C PHE A 240 -3.99 -1.61 -18.82
N ARG A 241 -4.58 -0.42 -18.98
CA ARG A 241 -5.55 -0.11 -20.04
C ARG A 241 -5.31 1.22 -20.75
N GLY A 242 -4.32 2.02 -20.34
CA GLY A 242 -4.10 3.36 -20.90
C GLY A 242 -5.29 4.29 -20.67
N TYR A 243 -6.10 4.00 -19.65
CA TYR A 243 -7.36 4.68 -19.38
C TYR A 243 -7.29 5.43 -18.06
N SER A 244 -7.42 6.76 -18.11
CA SER A 244 -7.37 7.61 -16.91
C SER A 244 -8.78 8.01 -16.45
N LEU A 245 -9.04 7.85 -15.16
CA LEU A 245 -10.19 8.48 -14.49
C LEU A 245 -9.89 9.93 -14.10
N TYR A 246 -8.62 10.27 -13.89
CA TYR A 246 -8.17 11.63 -13.63
C TYR A 246 -8.07 12.43 -14.92
N ASN A 247 -8.38 13.73 -14.85
CA ASN A 247 -8.33 14.68 -15.97
C ASN A 247 -9.11 14.18 -17.19
N ASN A 248 -10.18 13.43 -16.95
CA ASN A 248 -11.06 12.93 -18.00
C ASN A 248 -12.27 13.87 -18.12
N ASP A 249 -12.32 14.68 -19.17
CA ASP A 249 -13.32 15.73 -19.36
C ASP A 249 -14.76 15.20 -19.46
N ARG A 250 -14.95 13.89 -19.70
CA ARG A 250 -16.26 13.24 -19.65
C ARG A 250 -16.84 13.15 -18.24
N PHE A 251 -15.98 13.12 -17.21
CA PHE A 251 -16.39 12.90 -15.81
C PHE A 251 -15.89 14.02 -14.87
N PRO A 252 -16.28 15.28 -15.09
CA PRO A 252 -15.78 16.42 -14.30
C PRO A 252 -16.09 16.32 -12.80
N ARG A 253 -17.25 15.81 -12.39
CA ARG A 253 -17.61 15.61 -10.97
C ARG A 253 -16.81 14.48 -10.36
N LEU A 254 -16.62 13.37 -11.08
CA LEU A 254 -15.73 12.30 -10.63
C LEU A 254 -14.29 12.81 -10.40
N ASN A 255 -13.76 13.66 -11.30
CA ASN A 255 -12.45 14.29 -11.13
C ASN A 255 -12.38 15.13 -9.84
N GLN A 256 -13.42 15.94 -9.58
CA GLN A 256 -13.52 16.76 -8.37
C GLN A 256 -13.61 15.89 -7.11
N TRP A 257 -14.44 14.84 -7.14
CA TRP A 257 -14.58 13.87 -6.05
C TRP A 257 -13.25 13.15 -5.76
N LEU A 258 -12.56 12.64 -6.78
CA LEU A 258 -11.25 12.01 -6.63
C LEU A 258 -10.22 12.95 -6.00
N THR A 259 -10.27 14.23 -6.38
CA THR A 259 -9.41 15.27 -5.80
C THR A 259 -9.78 15.55 -4.34
N ALA A 260 -11.07 15.63 -4.03
CA ALA A 260 -11.57 15.88 -2.67
C ALA A 260 -11.22 14.72 -1.72
N ILE A 261 -11.44 13.48 -2.14
CA ILE A 261 -11.05 12.28 -1.35
C ILE A 261 -9.55 12.27 -1.09
N ASN A 262 -8.71 12.58 -2.08
CA ASN A 262 -7.26 12.62 -1.88
C ASN A 262 -6.79 13.76 -0.96
N LYS A 263 -7.62 14.77 -0.65
CA LYS A 263 -7.28 15.82 0.33
C LYS A 263 -7.62 15.44 1.76
N ARG A 264 -8.39 14.36 1.99
CA ARG A 264 -8.81 13.96 3.33
C ARG A 264 -7.65 13.31 4.08
N SER A 265 -7.32 13.82 5.27
CA SER A 265 -6.21 13.31 6.09
C SER A 265 -6.42 11.85 6.49
N ALA A 266 -7.64 11.47 6.86
CA ALA A 266 -7.97 10.08 7.16
C ALA A 266 -7.76 9.15 5.96
N TYR A 267 -8.10 9.60 4.74
CA TYR A 267 -7.82 8.82 3.53
C TYR A 267 -6.31 8.67 3.28
N GLN A 268 -5.53 9.74 3.47
CA GLN A 268 -4.07 9.67 3.33
C GLN A 268 -3.43 8.62 4.23
N ARG A 269 -4.02 8.35 5.41
CA ARG A 269 -3.53 7.36 6.36
C ARG A 269 -3.80 5.91 5.97
N VAL A 270 -4.91 5.66 5.28
CA VAL A 270 -5.36 4.28 4.99
C VAL A 270 -5.10 3.83 3.56
N LYS A 271 -4.83 4.78 2.64
CA LYS A 271 -4.67 4.46 1.23
C LYS A 271 -3.38 3.64 0.99
N PRO A 272 -3.43 2.62 0.12
CA PRO A 272 -2.22 1.93 -0.34
C PRO A 272 -1.43 2.79 -1.35
N SER A 273 -0.14 2.50 -1.53
CA SER A 273 0.66 3.13 -2.59
C SER A 273 0.15 2.73 -3.99
N PRO A 274 0.29 3.59 -5.01
CA PRO A 274 -0.09 3.25 -6.38
C PRO A 274 0.59 1.96 -6.89
N ARG A 275 1.88 1.78 -6.58
CA ARG A 275 2.64 0.58 -6.95
C ARG A 275 2.08 -0.67 -6.28
N THR A 276 1.76 -0.59 -4.99
CA THR A 276 1.10 -1.68 -4.25
C THR A 276 -0.20 -2.09 -4.93
N ASN A 277 -1.06 -1.13 -5.28
CA ASN A 277 -2.30 -1.42 -6.01
C ASN A 277 -2.02 -2.14 -7.33
N ASN A 278 -1.04 -1.70 -8.11
CA ASN A 278 -0.71 -2.29 -9.40
C ASN A 278 -0.14 -3.70 -9.28
N LEU A 279 0.78 -3.93 -8.33
CA LEU A 279 1.35 -5.25 -8.06
C LEU A 279 0.28 -6.26 -7.62
N ILE A 280 -0.70 -5.83 -6.82
CA ILE A 280 -1.80 -6.68 -6.39
C ILE A 280 -2.67 -7.11 -7.57
N MET A 281 -3.04 -6.18 -8.46
CA MET A 281 -3.84 -6.54 -9.63
C MET A 281 -3.11 -7.49 -10.56
N HIS A 282 -1.82 -7.26 -10.79
CA HIS A 282 -0.99 -8.19 -11.54
C HIS A 282 -0.97 -9.58 -10.89
N LYS A 283 -0.76 -9.65 -9.57
CA LYS A 283 -0.71 -10.91 -8.82
C LYS A 283 -2.04 -11.66 -8.81
N LEU A 284 -3.17 -10.97 -8.62
CA LEU A 284 -4.49 -11.59 -8.50
C LEU A 284 -5.10 -11.95 -9.86
N PHE A 285 -4.87 -11.14 -10.88
CA PHE A 285 -5.58 -11.25 -12.16
C PHE A 285 -4.68 -11.55 -13.36
N GLY A 286 -3.35 -11.54 -13.19
CA GLY A 286 -2.40 -11.78 -14.28
C GLY A 286 -2.38 -10.67 -15.33
N VAL A 287 -2.93 -9.48 -15.03
CA VAL A 287 -2.96 -8.34 -15.95
C VAL A 287 -1.54 -7.84 -16.22
N GLN A 288 -1.26 -7.51 -17.48
CA GLN A 288 0.05 -7.03 -17.93
C GLN A 288 -0.02 -5.54 -18.27
N PRO A 289 1.00 -4.73 -17.90
CA PRO A 289 1.07 -3.33 -18.30
C PRO A 289 1.05 -3.17 -19.83
N ILE A 290 0.44 -2.10 -20.34
CA ILE A 290 0.35 -1.84 -21.80
C ILE A 290 1.68 -1.40 -22.42
N HIS A 291 2.63 -0.95 -21.60
CA HIS A 291 3.96 -0.54 -22.04
C HIS A 291 5.02 -1.39 -21.33
N ASN A 292 6.12 -1.68 -22.04
CA ASN A 292 7.30 -2.37 -21.50
C ASN A 292 8.03 -1.57 -20.39
N ASN A 293 7.53 -0.39 -20.01
CA ASN A 293 8.16 0.41 -18.97
C ASN A 293 7.97 -0.26 -17.61
N LYS A 294 9.12 -0.65 -17.04
CA LYS A 294 9.33 -1.26 -15.72
C LYS A 294 8.70 -0.52 -14.52
N SER A 295 8.03 0.62 -14.76
CA SER A 295 7.40 1.45 -13.74
C SER A 295 5.93 1.06 -13.56
N LEU A 296 5.68 0.18 -12.59
CA LEU A 296 4.33 -0.04 -12.02
C LEU A 296 3.87 1.14 -11.15
N SER A 297 4.65 2.22 -11.09
CA SER A 297 4.31 3.50 -10.52
C SER A 297 3.99 4.47 -11.67
N VAL A 298 2.70 4.80 -11.83
CA VAL A 298 2.33 6.03 -12.55
C VAL A 298 2.24 7.11 -11.49
N THR A 299 2.99 8.20 -11.68
CA THR A 299 2.87 9.40 -10.87
C THR A 299 1.45 9.92 -11.06
N GLN A 300 0.54 9.61 -10.13
CA GLN A 300 -0.76 10.27 -10.11
C GLN A 300 -0.49 11.77 -9.87
N PRO A 301 -1.22 12.69 -10.53
CA PRO A 301 -1.14 14.10 -10.20
C PRO A 301 -1.46 14.26 -8.71
N GLN A 302 -0.43 14.50 -7.89
CA GLN A 302 -0.62 14.89 -6.50
C GLN A 302 -1.04 16.36 -6.54
N PRO A 303 -2.25 16.74 -6.07
CA PRO A 303 -2.71 18.12 -6.12
C PRO A 303 -1.90 19.08 -5.23
N HIS A 304 -0.95 18.58 -4.46
CA HIS A 304 -0.06 19.36 -3.62
C HIS A 304 1.37 18.82 -3.77
N ALA A 305 2.30 19.69 -4.12
CA ALA A 305 3.70 19.44 -3.81
C ALA A 305 3.79 19.26 -2.29
N GLU A 306 4.14 18.07 -1.82
CA GLU A 306 4.31 17.77 -0.40
C GLU A 306 5.29 18.79 0.19
N ALA A 307 4.93 19.42 1.31
CA ALA A 307 5.84 20.31 2.02
C ALA A 307 7.12 19.53 2.39
N GLY A 308 8.27 20.20 2.41
CA GLY A 308 9.56 19.54 2.68
C GLY A 308 9.60 18.71 3.97
N SER A 309 8.78 19.07 4.98
CA SER A 309 8.62 18.33 6.23
C SER A 309 7.98 16.96 6.07
N ASP A 310 6.90 16.87 5.27
CA ASP A 310 6.12 15.63 5.12
C ASP A 310 6.94 14.59 4.34
N LYS A 311 7.71 15.07 3.36
CA LYS A 311 8.63 14.24 2.61
C LYS A 311 9.68 13.60 3.52
N GLN A 312 10.30 14.36 4.41
CA GLN A 312 11.30 13.81 5.34
C GLN A 312 10.68 12.78 6.30
N ASP A 313 9.46 13.02 6.78
CA ASP A 313 8.74 12.09 7.66
C ASP A 313 8.51 10.73 6.98
N TYR A 314 8.11 10.71 5.71
CA TYR A 314 7.93 9.47 4.96
C TYR A 314 9.21 8.65 4.79
N PHE A 315 10.35 9.32 4.57
CA PHE A 315 11.65 8.65 4.49
C PHE A 315 12.03 8.03 5.85
N MET A 316 11.78 8.74 6.95
CA MET A 316 12.03 8.25 8.30
C MET A 316 11.09 7.12 8.70
N GLU A 317 9.82 7.18 8.32
CA GLU A 317 8.87 6.07 8.50
C GLU A 317 9.36 4.83 7.75
N ALA A 318 9.74 4.96 6.46
CA ALA A 318 10.25 3.84 5.68
C ALA A 318 11.50 3.20 6.31
N ALA A 319 12.44 4.03 6.77
CA ALA A 319 13.65 3.62 7.47
C ALA A 319 13.32 2.85 8.76
N ALA A 320 12.41 3.37 9.58
CA ALA A 320 12.00 2.75 10.84
C ALA A 320 11.25 1.43 10.60
N ARG A 321 10.38 1.36 9.59
CA ARG A 321 9.60 0.16 9.26
C ARG A 321 10.46 -0.95 8.70
N LEU A 322 11.45 -0.63 7.86
CA LEU A 322 12.43 -1.61 7.38
C LEU A 322 13.32 -2.09 8.53
N SER A 323 13.86 -1.17 9.34
CA SER A 323 14.75 -1.51 10.45
C SER A 323 14.07 -2.35 11.53
N SER A 324 12.80 -2.10 11.83
CA SER A 324 12.04 -2.89 12.82
C SER A 324 11.62 -4.28 12.32
N ASN A 325 11.63 -4.52 11.00
CA ASN A 325 11.20 -5.78 10.40
C ASN A 325 12.33 -6.51 9.65
N TYR A 326 13.60 -6.07 9.80
CA TYR A 326 14.70 -6.47 8.94
C TYR A 326 14.90 -7.99 8.87
N GLN A 327 14.81 -8.70 10.00
CA GLN A 327 14.96 -10.17 10.03
C GLN A 327 13.90 -10.88 9.17
N THR A 328 12.65 -10.42 9.26
CA THR A 328 11.55 -10.97 8.45
C THR A 328 11.75 -10.64 6.98
N VAL A 329 12.24 -9.45 6.67
CA VAL A 329 12.53 -9.01 5.29
C VAL A 329 13.65 -9.84 4.68
N ILE A 330 14.77 -10.03 5.40
CA ILE A 330 15.90 -10.87 4.97
C ILE A 330 15.42 -12.30 4.72
N ALA A 331 14.66 -12.88 5.66
CA ALA A 331 14.11 -14.22 5.50
C ALA A 331 13.16 -14.34 4.28
N ASP A 332 12.32 -13.33 4.01
CA ASP A 332 11.44 -13.30 2.84
C ASP A 332 12.24 -13.20 1.53
N ILE A 333 13.28 -12.36 1.49
CA ILE A 333 14.19 -12.23 0.34
C ILE A 333 14.85 -13.58 0.05
N ILE A 334 15.46 -14.21 1.05
CA ILE A 334 16.15 -15.50 0.87
C ILE A 334 15.16 -16.55 0.38
N LYS A 335 13.95 -16.59 0.94
CA LYS A 335 12.94 -17.56 0.55
C LYS A 335 12.40 -17.35 -0.86
N ASN A 336 12.13 -16.11 -1.27
CA ASN A 336 11.24 -15.81 -2.39
C ASN A 336 11.87 -15.02 -3.54
N SER A 337 13.08 -14.50 -3.41
CA SER A 337 13.76 -13.76 -4.51
C SER A 337 14.32 -14.65 -5.62
N GLY A 338 14.39 -15.96 -5.38
CA GLY A 338 15.07 -16.91 -6.26
C GLY A 338 16.56 -17.08 -5.97
N ILE A 339 17.13 -16.31 -5.02
CA ILE A 339 18.55 -16.40 -4.65
C ILE A 339 18.95 -17.80 -4.17
N LYS A 340 18.04 -18.54 -3.51
CA LYS A 340 18.24 -19.94 -3.09
C LYS A 340 18.70 -20.89 -4.18
N LYS A 341 18.44 -20.58 -5.46
CA LYS A 341 18.95 -21.40 -6.58
C LYS A 341 20.48 -21.36 -6.70
N TRP A 342 21.13 -20.41 -6.04
CA TRP A 342 22.55 -20.10 -6.14
C TRP A 342 23.27 -20.22 -4.79
N VAL A 343 22.56 -20.62 -3.73
CA VAL A 343 23.04 -20.65 -2.35
C VAL A 343 23.20 -22.11 -1.88
N SER A 344 24.40 -22.50 -1.47
CA SER A 344 24.62 -23.74 -0.71
C SER A 344 24.48 -23.45 0.79
N GLN A 345 24.39 -24.49 1.64
CA GLN A 345 24.38 -24.27 3.10
C GLN A 345 25.66 -23.57 3.58
N GLU A 346 26.78 -23.76 2.89
CA GLU A 346 28.07 -23.15 3.22
C GLU A 346 28.14 -21.67 2.83
N THR A 347 27.48 -21.26 1.75
CA THR A 347 27.48 -19.86 1.29
C THR A 347 26.36 -19.00 1.88
N LEU A 348 25.38 -19.61 2.56
CA LEU A 348 24.24 -18.91 3.14
C LEU A 348 24.62 -17.78 4.12
N PRO A 349 25.57 -17.95 5.06
CA PRO A 349 25.93 -16.87 5.99
C PRO A 349 26.53 -15.65 5.29
N SER A 350 27.34 -15.87 4.25
CA SER A 350 27.92 -14.78 3.43
C SER A 350 26.83 -14.03 2.68
N ILE A 351 25.88 -14.74 2.07
CA ILE A 351 24.76 -14.13 1.35
C ILE A 351 23.82 -13.37 2.30
N GLU A 352 23.53 -13.92 3.47
CA GLU A 352 22.80 -13.22 4.54
C GLU A 352 23.49 -11.91 4.93
N SER A 353 24.81 -11.95 5.12
CA SER A 353 25.62 -10.76 5.43
C SER A 353 25.60 -9.73 4.30
N ALA A 354 25.66 -10.17 3.04
CA ALA A 354 25.58 -9.28 1.87
C ALA A 354 24.20 -8.61 1.76
N ILE A 355 23.11 -9.36 1.94
CA ILE A 355 21.73 -8.82 1.97
C ILE A 355 21.61 -7.80 3.12
N ASP A 356 22.03 -8.18 4.33
CA ASP A 356 22.02 -7.33 5.52
C ASP A 356 22.72 -5.99 5.27
N GLY A 357 23.95 -6.03 4.74
CA GLY A 357 24.73 -4.83 4.45
C GLY A 357 24.04 -3.90 3.44
N HIS A 358 23.44 -4.45 2.38
CA HIS A 358 22.72 -3.64 1.38
C HIS A 358 21.42 -3.04 1.94
N LEU A 359 20.68 -3.77 2.77
CA LEU A 359 19.48 -3.24 3.41
C LEU A 359 19.80 -2.17 4.46
N ARG A 360 20.89 -2.32 5.22
CA ARG A 360 21.37 -1.25 6.12
C ARG A 360 21.81 0.00 5.35
N ARG A 361 22.46 -0.16 4.19
CA ARG A 361 22.78 0.97 3.30
C ARG A 361 21.52 1.65 2.79
N LEU A 362 20.50 0.88 2.40
CA LEU A 362 19.20 1.44 1.99
C LEU A 362 18.56 2.28 3.10
N VAL A 363 18.55 1.78 4.33
CA VAL A 363 18.03 2.55 5.47
C VAL A 363 18.88 3.79 5.75
N HIS A 364 20.20 3.68 5.66
CA HIS A 364 21.07 4.84 5.80
C HIS A 364 20.80 5.91 4.72
N CYS A 365 20.60 5.51 3.46
CA CYS A 365 20.20 6.43 2.38
C CYS A 365 18.84 7.10 2.66
N LEU A 366 17.89 6.35 3.21
CA LEU A 366 16.59 6.90 3.60
C LEU A 366 16.74 7.97 4.70
N ILE A 367 17.61 7.74 5.67
CA ILE A 367 17.86 8.68 6.77
C ILE A 367 18.59 9.95 6.29
N GLU A 368 19.69 9.78 5.55
CA GLU A 368 20.54 10.91 5.13
C GLU A 368 19.97 11.67 3.93
N GLY A 369 18.98 11.11 3.22
CA GLY A 369 18.42 11.70 2.00
C GLY A 369 19.41 11.78 0.83
N SER A 370 20.53 11.06 0.92
CA SER A 370 21.58 11.01 -0.10
C SER A 370 22.02 9.57 -0.35
N ILE A 371 22.41 9.28 -1.59
CA ILE A 371 22.95 7.97 -1.97
C ILE A 371 24.47 8.10 -1.91
N PRO A 372 25.15 7.40 -0.99
CA PRO A 372 26.60 7.39 -0.98
C PRO A 372 27.11 6.81 -2.30
N LEU A 373 28.14 7.40 -2.88
CA LEU A 373 28.83 6.84 -4.04
C LEU A 373 29.28 5.41 -3.73
N PHE A 374 28.82 4.43 -4.51
CA PHE A 374 29.33 3.07 -4.47
C PHE A 374 30.75 3.07 -5.09
N SER A 375 31.75 3.41 -4.27
CA SER A 375 33.21 3.36 -4.55
C SER A 375 33.85 4.52 -5.33
N ASP A 376 34.60 5.39 -4.63
CA ASP A 376 35.61 6.33 -5.17
C ASP A 376 36.98 5.66 -5.42
N LYS A 377 37.03 4.51 -6.12
CA LYS A 377 38.33 3.94 -6.54
C LYS A 377 38.44 3.89 -8.06
N PRO A 378 39.40 4.61 -8.67
CA PRO A 378 39.74 4.42 -10.07
C PRO A 378 40.15 2.95 -10.25
N VAL A 379 39.65 2.34 -11.34
CA VAL A 379 40.07 1.01 -11.76
C VAL A 379 41.50 1.11 -12.30
N ASP A 380 42.49 1.12 -11.42
CA ASP A 380 43.87 0.87 -11.81
C ASP A 380 44.05 -0.64 -12.00
N SER A 381 44.31 -1.02 -13.25
CA SER A 381 44.56 -2.38 -13.66
C SER A 381 45.95 -2.84 -13.20
N LYS A 382 46.02 -3.97 -12.48
CA LYS A 382 46.90 -5.15 -12.70
C LYS A 382 47.41 -5.74 -11.39
N THR A 383 46.79 -6.82 -10.91
CA THR A 383 47.39 -7.93 -10.15
C THR A 383 46.34 -9.01 -9.89
N ASP A 384 46.69 -10.30 -9.96
CA ASP A 384 45.73 -11.42 -9.87
C ASP A 384 44.96 -11.50 -8.53
N GLN A 385 45.53 -10.99 -7.43
CA GLN A 385 44.82 -10.86 -6.15
C GLN A 385 43.69 -9.79 -6.17
N GLN A 386 43.72 -8.85 -7.11
CA GLN A 386 42.62 -7.91 -7.31
C GLN A 386 41.46 -8.53 -8.10
N ASN A 387 41.68 -9.62 -8.84
CA ASN A 387 40.62 -10.27 -9.61
C ASN A 387 39.68 -11.06 -8.72
N GLU A 388 40.19 -11.83 -7.75
CA GLU A 388 39.34 -12.53 -6.76
C GLU A 388 38.51 -11.54 -5.92
N GLY A 389 39.13 -10.46 -5.44
CA GLY A 389 38.41 -9.41 -4.71
C GLY A 389 37.40 -8.65 -5.57
N LYS A 390 37.63 -8.51 -6.89
CA LYS A 390 36.67 -7.92 -7.84
C LYS A 390 35.50 -8.86 -8.13
N GLU A 391 35.74 -10.16 -8.23
CA GLU A 391 34.69 -11.17 -8.42
C GLU A 391 33.80 -11.27 -7.18
N GLU A 392 34.38 -11.24 -5.98
CA GLU A 392 33.65 -11.24 -4.71
C GLU A 392 32.80 -9.97 -4.55
N LEU A 393 33.37 -8.79 -4.86
CA LEU A 393 32.63 -7.52 -4.89
C LEU A 393 31.48 -7.52 -5.92
N ALA A 394 31.68 -8.14 -7.09
CA ALA A 394 30.66 -8.25 -8.12
C ALA A 394 29.54 -9.23 -7.70
N ALA A 395 29.88 -10.32 -7.01
CA ALA A 395 28.91 -11.26 -6.46
C ALA A 395 28.06 -10.61 -5.35
N ASP A 396 28.69 -9.88 -4.43
CA ASP A 396 28.00 -9.14 -3.36
C ASP A 396 27.06 -8.08 -3.91
N ALA A 397 27.51 -7.31 -4.91
CA ALA A 397 26.66 -6.37 -5.61
C ALA A 397 25.47 -7.09 -6.25
N ALA A 398 25.67 -8.24 -6.89
CA ALA A 398 24.59 -9.00 -7.54
C ALA A 398 23.54 -9.48 -6.54
N VAL A 399 23.97 -9.98 -5.38
CA VAL A 399 23.11 -10.32 -4.25
C VAL A 399 22.31 -9.10 -3.79
N GLY A 400 22.98 -7.95 -3.62
CA GLY A 400 22.35 -6.67 -3.28
C GLY A 400 21.29 -6.25 -4.28
N ALA A 401 21.57 -6.37 -5.58
CA ALA A 401 20.64 -6.05 -6.66
C ALA A 401 19.38 -6.89 -6.59
N ILE A 402 19.54 -8.21 -6.42
CA ILE A 402 18.45 -9.18 -6.33
C ILE A 402 17.58 -8.86 -5.12
N ALA A 403 18.20 -8.58 -3.96
CA ALA A 403 17.50 -8.22 -2.73
C ALA A 403 16.68 -6.93 -2.88
N LEU A 404 17.30 -5.87 -3.41
CA LEU A 404 16.65 -4.57 -3.63
C LEU A 404 15.53 -4.67 -4.68
N ALA A 405 15.78 -5.34 -5.81
CA ALA A 405 14.79 -5.53 -6.86
C ALA A 405 13.59 -6.38 -6.38
N PHE A 406 13.86 -7.42 -5.57
CA PHE A 406 12.82 -8.20 -4.91
C PHE A 406 11.99 -7.30 -3.99
N LEU A 407 12.63 -6.54 -3.10
CA LEU A 407 11.97 -5.66 -2.14
C LEU A 407 11.05 -4.64 -2.83
N ARG A 408 11.54 -3.95 -3.87
CA ARG A 408 10.76 -3.00 -4.67
C ARG A 408 9.54 -3.63 -5.36
N ASN A 409 9.64 -4.88 -5.76
CA ASN A 409 8.58 -5.59 -6.49
C ASN A 409 7.69 -6.44 -5.58
N ARG A 410 7.96 -6.45 -4.27
CA ARG A 410 7.22 -7.21 -3.30
C ARG A 410 6.04 -6.39 -2.78
N VAL A 411 4.83 -6.90 -2.99
CA VAL A 411 3.58 -6.31 -2.48
C VAL A 411 3.69 -6.01 -0.99
N CYS A 412 3.49 -4.73 -0.63
CA CYS A 412 3.44 -4.23 0.75
C CYS A 412 4.69 -4.58 1.58
N VAL A 413 5.91 -4.29 1.11
CA VAL A 413 7.13 -4.52 1.92
C VAL A 413 7.99 -3.26 2.11
N PRO A 414 8.41 -2.96 3.36
CA PRO A 414 7.93 -3.57 4.61
C PRO A 414 6.42 -3.31 4.81
N ARG A 415 5.78 -4.20 5.56
CA ARG A 415 4.30 -4.23 5.65
C ARG A 415 3.76 -2.99 6.38
N ASP A 416 2.53 -2.61 6.04
CA ASP A 416 1.73 -1.63 6.80
C ASP A 416 2.44 -0.26 6.97
N MET A 417 3.08 0.21 5.89
CA MET A 417 3.58 1.59 5.76
C MET A 417 2.52 2.50 5.16
N SER A 418 2.62 3.80 5.44
CA SER A 418 1.90 4.82 4.68
C SER A 418 2.27 4.78 3.19
N ALA A 419 1.37 5.27 2.34
CA ALA A 419 1.64 5.37 0.90
C ALA A 419 2.87 6.23 0.58
N GLY A 420 3.11 7.31 1.34
CA GLY A 420 4.27 8.16 1.18
C GLY A 420 5.57 7.45 1.53
N ALA A 421 5.61 6.72 2.65
CA ALA A 421 6.77 5.93 3.05
C ALA A 421 7.08 4.80 2.06
N ALA A 422 6.05 4.14 1.51
CA ALA A 422 6.24 3.17 0.44
C ALA A 422 6.87 3.80 -0.82
N VAL A 423 6.41 5.00 -1.23
CA VAL A 423 7.01 5.72 -2.37
C VAL A 423 8.45 6.16 -2.08
N ALA A 424 8.74 6.63 -0.86
CA ALA A 424 10.09 6.99 -0.44
C ALA A 424 11.06 5.79 -0.53
N LEU A 425 10.63 4.63 -0.02
CA LEU A 425 11.39 3.39 -0.13
C LEU A 425 11.63 2.98 -1.57
N GLU A 426 10.57 2.92 -2.38
CA GLU A 426 10.63 2.52 -3.80
C GLU A 426 11.58 3.44 -4.58
N THR A 427 11.47 4.76 -4.38
CA THR A 427 12.32 5.77 -5.03
C THR A 427 13.79 5.61 -4.64
N THR A 428 14.06 5.36 -3.36
CA THR A 428 15.43 5.16 -2.86
C THR A 428 16.03 3.87 -3.40
N ILE A 429 15.25 2.79 -3.48
CA ILE A 429 15.68 1.54 -4.10
C ILE A 429 15.99 1.73 -5.59
N ASP A 430 15.14 2.42 -6.35
CA ASP A 430 15.37 2.66 -7.78
C ASP A 430 16.64 3.45 -8.03
N ALA A 431 16.90 4.45 -7.18
CA ALA A 431 18.10 5.26 -7.29
C ALA A 431 19.36 4.49 -6.87
N MET A 432 19.29 3.64 -5.84
CA MET A 432 20.38 2.71 -5.49
C MET A 432 20.66 1.70 -6.60
N LEU A 433 19.63 1.07 -7.16
CA LEU A 433 19.79 0.11 -8.26
C LEU A 433 20.48 0.75 -9.47
N SER A 434 20.13 2.00 -9.79
CA SER A 434 20.76 2.75 -10.88
C SER A 434 22.21 3.17 -10.59
N SER A 435 22.62 3.18 -9.30
CA SER A 435 23.99 3.51 -8.89
C SER A 435 24.91 2.29 -8.77
N ILE A 436 24.32 1.10 -8.56
CA ILE A 436 25.05 -0.17 -8.50
C ILE A 436 25.19 -0.78 -9.93
N TYR A 437 24.29 -0.43 -10.86
CA TYR A 437 24.18 -1.04 -12.20
C TYR A 437 23.95 -0.06 -13.35
#